data_AF-A0A839VK94-F1
#
_entry.id   AF-A0A839VK94-F1
#
_cell.length_a   1.000
_cell.length_b   1.000
_cell.length_c   1.000
_cell.angle_alpha   90.00
_cell.angle_beta   90.00
_cell.angle_gamma   90.00
#
_symmetry.space_group_name_H-M   'P 1'
#
loop_
_entity.id
_entity.type
_entity.pdbx_description
1 polymer ?
#
loop_
_entity_poly.entity_id
_entity_poly.type
_entity_poly.pdbx_seq_one_letter_code
_entity_poly.pdbx_strand_id
1 'polypeptide(L)'
;MWDNPATAGHDGEQKIVAFTPFARWGWVIAGETYSGEVTREITALRNRFVICGAVFLLLIGSVLYVVIRKLVTHPLGRAKVAAERLASGDLTAQVHSSQQDEIGQLMEAINGISNGLATVVHEVRHGTEQITTASSEIAIGNLDLSSRTEQQAGSLAETASAMEQLTTTVQQNADNANQANQLALSASDVAMQGGQAVNEVIATMGSIKESSRKIVDIISVIDSIAFQTNILALNAAVEAARAGEQGRGFAVVASEVRGLAQRSATAAGEIKQLIGDSVDKVEAGSRLVEQAGETMRDVVASVKNVTDIVGEISAASREQSSGISNVNRSITHMDQTTQQNAALVEQAAAAAQSLKDQAQKLAEAVSTFKLPPSRN
;
A
#
# COMPACT_ATOMS: atom_id res chain seq x y z
N MET A 1 -97.75 -113.99 22.42
CA MET A 1 -96.79 -112.95 21.99
C MET A 1 -97.24 -112.54 20.61
N TRP A 2 -97.92 -111.41 20.50
CA TRP A 2 -98.48 -110.93 19.22
C TRP A 2 -97.41 -110.03 18.60
N ASP A 3 -96.79 -110.47 17.51
CA ASP A 3 -95.87 -109.64 16.73
C ASP A 3 -96.69 -108.71 15.83
N ASN A 4 -96.45 -107.41 15.96
CA ASN A 4 -97.11 -106.38 15.18
C ASN A 4 -96.38 -106.23 13.82
N PRO A 5 -97.04 -106.48 12.68
CA PRO A 5 -96.42 -106.45 11.34
C PRO A 5 -96.04 -105.04 10.84
N ALA A 6 -96.21 -103.98 11.65
CA ALA A 6 -95.90 -102.60 11.27
C ALA A 6 -94.45 -102.14 11.55
N THR A 7 -93.55 -103.02 12.01
CA THR A 7 -92.18 -102.64 12.43
C THR A 7 -91.08 -102.92 11.40
N ALA A 8 -91.41 -103.41 10.20
CA ALA A 8 -90.46 -103.88 9.18
C ALA A 8 -89.63 -102.80 8.44
N GLY A 9 -89.35 -101.64 9.04
CA GLY A 9 -88.59 -100.56 8.39
C GLY A 9 -87.92 -99.54 9.29
N HIS A 10 -88.00 -99.68 10.62
CA HIS A 10 -87.42 -98.71 11.57
C HIS A 10 -86.54 -99.45 12.59
N ASP A 11 -85.39 -99.93 12.13
CA ASP A 11 -84.43 -100.62 13.00
C ASP A 11 -83.48 -99.59 13.63
N GLY A 12 -83.62 -99.36 14.95
CA GLY A 12 -82.73 -98.50 15.73
C GLY A 12 -83.17 -97.06 15.99
N GLU A 13 -84.36 -96.63 15.58
CA GLU A 13 -84.83 -95.26 15.86
C GLU A 13 -85.42 -95.13 17.27
N GLN A 14 -84.79 -94.29 18.10
CA GLN A 14 -85.29 -94.00 19.46
C GLN A 14 -86.72 -93.44 19.39
N LYS A 15 -87.63 -93.93 20.24
CA LYS A 15 -89.01 -93.45 20.33
C LYS A 15 -89.21 -92.69 21.64
N ILE A 16 -90.01 -91.64 21.57
CA ILE A 16 -90.50 -90.94 22.76
C ILE A 16 -91.92 -91.45 23.01
N VAL A 17 -92.16 -91.97 24.20
CA VAL A 17 -93.47 -92.52 24.59
C VAL A 17 -94.03 -91.70 25.74
N ALA A 18 -95.25 -91.19 25.57
CA ALA A 18 -95.98 -90.49 26.61
C ALA A 18 -97.21 -91.30 27.00
N PHE A 19 -97.43 -91.46 28.31
CA PHE A 19 -98.55 -92.20 28.86
C PHE A 19 -99.47 -91.24 29.62
N THR A 20 -100.78 -91.30 29.33
CA THR A 20 -101.77 -90.59 30.14
C THR A 20 -102.82 -91.57 30.66
N PRO A 21 -103.11 -91.60 31.98
CA PRO A 21 -104.10 -92.49 32.55
C PRO A 21 -105.52 -91.92 32.36
N PHE A 22 -106.42 -92.70 31.76
CA PHE A 22 -107.84 -92.32 31.61
C PHE A 22 -108.67 -92.99 32.71
N ALA A 23 -108.84 -92.24 33.81
CA ALA A 23 -109.33 -92.76 35.10
C ALA A 23 -110.74 -93.38 35.09
N ARG A 24 -111.57 -93.12 34.06
CA ARG A 24 -112.96 -93.60 34.05
C ARG A 24 -113.05 -95.10 33.80
N TRP A 25 -112.17 -95.68 32.97
CA TRP A 25 -112.27 -97.06 32.47
C TRP A 25 -111.04 -97.93 32.80
N GLY A 26 -110.09 -97.42 33.60
CA GLY A 26 -108.87 -98.15 34.00
C GLY A 26 -107.85 -98.34 32.89
N TRP A 27 -107.88 -97.53 31.84
CA TRP A 27 -106.98 -97.63 30.68
C TRP A 27 -105.83 -96.62 30.76
N VAL A 28 -104.66 -97.02 30.26
CA VAL A 28 -103.53 -96.12 29.98
C VAL A 28 -103.45 -95.94 28.47
N ILE A 29 -103.57 -94.71 28.00
CA ILE A 29 -103.37 -94.39 26.58
C ILE A 29 -101.90 -94.05 26.41
N ALA A 30 -101.19 -94.87 25.63
CA ALA A 30 -99.80 -94.65 25.25
C ALA A 30 -99.76 -94.09 23.82
N GLY A 31 -99.15 -92.91 23.66
CA GLY A 31 -98.80 -92.37 22.35
C GLY A 31 -97.31 -92.55 22.09
N GLU A 32 -96.94 -93.19 20.99
CA GLU A 32 -95.56 -93.41 20.58
C GLU A 32 -95.24 -92.58 19.33
N THR A 33 -94.14 -91.82 19.34
CA THR A 33 -93.63 -91.11 18.15
C THR A 33 -92.13 -91.32 17.99
N TYR A 34 -91.64 -91.30 16.75
CA TYR A 34 -90.23 -91.47 16.42
C TYR A 34 -89.44 -90.19 16.72
N SER A 35 -88.35 -90.29 17.50
CA SER A 35 -87.50 -89.14 17.85
C SER A 35 -86.88 -88.48 16.61
N GLY A 36 -86.59 -89.26 15.56
CA GLY A 36 -86.09 -88.76 14.28
C GLY A 36 -87.10 -87.83 13.59
N GLU A 37 -88.39 -88.11 13.70
CA GLU A 37 -89.46 -87.30 13.08
C GLU A 37 -89.70 -85.99 13.85
N VAL A 38 -89.60 -86.01 15.18
CA VAL A 38 -89.67 -84.82 16.04
C VAL A 38 -88.40 -83.95 15.93
N THR A 39 -87.23 -84.56 15.76
CA THR A 39 -85.94 -83.83 15.75
C THR A 39 -85.45 -83.46 14.36
N ARG A 40 -86.03 -83.97 13.26
CA ARG A 40 -85.62 -83.63 11.88
C ARG A 40 -85.72 -82.14 11.61
N GLU A 41 -86.80 -81.50 12.07
CA GLU A 41 -86.98 -80.06 11.94
C GLU A 41 -85.95 -79.30 12.78
N ILE A 42 -85.69 -79.75 14.02
CA ILE A 42 -84.72 -79.13 14.94
C ILE A 42 -83.29 -79.24 14.39
N THR A 43 -82.92 -80.40 13.83
CA THR A 43 -81.57 -80.65 13.29
C THR A 43 -81.33 -79.88 12.00
N ALA A 44 -82.35 -79.73 11.14
CA ALA A 44 -82.31 -78.89 9.96
C ALA A 44 -82.22 -77.39 10.30
N LEU A 45 -82.97 -76.93 11.32
CA LEU A 45 -82.87 -75.56 11.87
C LEU A 45 -81.47 -75.29 12.43
N ARG A 46 -80.91 -76.19 13.25
CA ARG A 46 -79.55 -76.10 13.80
C ARG A 46 -78.50 -75.96 12.70
N ASN A 47 -78.51 -76.84 11.69
CA ASN A 47 -77.53 -76.78 10.61
C ASN A 47 -77.67 -75.51 9.78
N ARG A 48 -78.88 -75.00 9.54
CA ARG A 48 -79.11 -73.69 8.91
C ARG A 48 -78.53 -72.55 9.75
N PHE A 49 -78.75 -72.53 11.07
CA PHE A 49 -78.16 -71.53 11.95
C PHE A 49 -76.63 -71.59 11.99
N VAL A 50 -76.03 -72.78 11.98
CA VAL A 50 -74.57 -72.96 11.94
C VAL A 50 -73.99 -72.44 10.61
N ILE A 51 -74.62 -72.77 9.47
CA ILE A 51 -74.19 -72.26 8.16
C ILE A 51 -74.38 -70.75 8.06
N CYS A 52 -75.54 -70.22 8.50
CA CYS A 52 -75.77 -68.78 8.54
C CYS A 52 -74.76 -68.06 9.45
N GLY A 53 -74.44 -68.64 10.61
CA GLY A 53 -73.41 -68.12 11.52
C GLY A 53 -72.01 -68.12 10.90
N ALA A 54 -71.64 -69.20 10.21
CA ALA A 54 -70.36 -69.30 9.50
C ALA A 54 -70.26 -68.29 8.35
N VAL A 55 -71.33 -68.12 7.56
CA VAL A 55 -71.40 -67.12 6.47
C VAL A 55 -71.36 -65.70 7.04
N PHE A 56 -72.04 -65.45 8.16
CA PHE A 56 -72.01 -64.15 8.83
C PHE A 56 -70.61 -63.80 9.37
N LEU A 57 -69.91 -64.77 9.97
CA LEU A 57 -68.52 -64.60 10.40
C LEU A 57 -67.57 -64.34 9.22
N LEU A 58 -67.74 -65.04 8.09
CA LEU A 58 -66.99 -64.79 6.88
C LEU A 58 -67.26 -63.41 6.29
N LEU A 59 -68.53 -62.97 6.29
CA LEU A 59 -68.91 -61.62 5.86
C LEU A 59 -68.28 -60.54 6.75
N ILE A 60 -68.39 -60.69 8.07
CA ILE A 60 -67.76 -59.77 9.03
C ILE A 60 -66.25 -59.74 8.83
N GLY A 61 -65.60 -60.90 8.70
CA GLY A 61 -64.16 -60.99 8.47
C GLY A 61 -63.73 -60.32 7.17
N SER A 62 -64.49 -60.51 6.08
CA SER A 62 -64.24 -59.87 4.79
C SER A 62 -64.42 -58.35 4.86
N VAL A 63 -65.48 -57.87 5.51
CA VAL A 63 -65.72 -56.43 5.73
C VAL A 63 -64.60 -55.82 6.58
N LEU A 64 -64.24 -56.44 7.70
CA LEU A 64 -63.12 -56.00 8.54
C LEU A 64 -61.81 -55.97 7.76
N TYR A 65 -61.52 -56.98 6.96
CA TYR A 65 -60.33 -57.02 6.12
C TYR A 65 -60.30 -55.86 5.12
N VAL A 66 -61.41 -55.57 4.42
CA VAL A 66 -61.49 -54.45 3.48
C VAL A 66 -61.38 -53.11 4.20
N VAL A 67 -62.03 -52.93 5.35
CA VAL A 67 -61.99 -51.70 6.16
C VAL A 67 -60.59 -51.44 6.68
N ILE A 68 -59.94 -52.42 7.32
CA ILE A 68 -58.56 -52.31 7.82
C ILE A 68 -57.60 -52.04 6.66
N ARG A 69 -57.74 -52.77 5.54
CA ARG A 69 -56.88 -52.56 4.37
C ARG A 69 -57.01 -51.16 3.79
N LYS A 70 -58.23 -50.61 3.75
CA LYS A 70 -58.51 -49.31 3.15
C LYS A 70 -58.20 -48.13 4.07
N LEU A 71 -58.46 -48.24 5.37
CA LEU A 71 -58.24 -47.18 6.36
C LEU A 71 -56.83 -47.19 6.95
N VAL A 72 -56.21 -48.37 7.11
CA VAL A 72 -54.93 -48.52 7.81
C VAL A 72 -53.81 -48.95 6.88
N THR A 73 -53.92 -50.13 6.25
CA THR A 73 -52.78 -50.75 5.54
C THR A 73 -52.38 -49.97 4.29
N HIS A 74 -53.34 -49.50 3.49
CA HIS A 74 -53.04 -48.76 2.27
C HIS A 74 -52.47 -47.36 2.54
N PRO A 75 -53.04 -46.55 3.46
CA PRO A 75 -52.43 -45.28 3.87
C PRO A 75 -51.03 -45.45 4.48
N LEU A 76 -50.83 -46.39 5.40
CA LEU A 76 -49.49 -46.68 5.94
C LEU A 76 -48.48 -47.08 4.86
N GLY A 77 -48.93 -47.81 3.84
CA GLY A 77 -48.09 -48.10 2.66
C GLY A 77 -47.64 -46.83 1.92
N ARG A 78 -48.49 -45.79 1.85
CA ARG A 78 -48.11 -44.49 1.26
C ARG A 78 -47.12 -43.72 2.14
N ALA A 79 -47.31 -43.73 3.47
CA ALA A 79 -46.33 -43.18 4.42
C ALA A 79 -44.97 -43.85 4.23
N LYS A 80 -44.96 -45.17 4.15
CA LYS A 80 -43.73 -45.95 3.94
C LYS A 80 -43.01 -45.51 2.66
N VAL A 81 -43.71 -45.44 1.54
CA VAL A 81 -43.13 -45.02 0.26
C VAL A 81 -42.62 -43.57 0.32
N ALA A 82 -43.34 -42.68 1.00
CA ALA A 82 -42.90 -41.30 1.16
C ALA A 82 -41.67 -41.17 2.06
N ALA A 83 -41.61 -41.94 3.15
CA ALA A 83 -40.44 -42.02 4.01
C ALA A 83 -39.23 -42.63 3.26
N GLU A 84 -39.44 -43.65 2.43
CA GLU A 84 -38.40 -44.22 1.56
C GLU A 84 -37.88 -43.18 0.54
N ARG A 85 -38.78 -42.40 -0.07
CA ARG A 85 -38.40 -41.29 -0.97
C ARG A 85 -37.62 -40.21 -0.24
N LEU A 86 -38.10 -39.77 0.93
CA LEU A 86 -37.43 -38.81 1.79
C LEU A 86 -36.03 -39.29 2.19
N ALA A 87 -35.88 -40.56 2.58
CA ALA A 87 -34.59 -41.16 2.92
C ALA A 87 -33.63 -41.26 1.72
N SER A 88 -34.17 -41.37 0.49
CA SER A 88 -33.38 -41.31 -0.74
C SER A 88 -33.02 -39.89 -1.21
N GLY A 89 -33.43 -38.87 -0.46
CA GLY A 89 -33.20 -37.46 -0.79
C GLY A 89 -34.24 -36.84 -1.72
N ASP A 90 -35.34 -37.52 -2.03
CA ASP A 90 -36.42 -36.97 -2.85
C ASP A 90 -37.39 -36.15 -1.98
N LEU A 91 -37.15 -34.84 -1.91
CA LEU A 91 -37.96 -33.88 -1.15
C LEU A 91 -39.17 -33.35 -1.95
N THR A 92 -39.40 -33.87 -3.16
CA THR A 92 -40.56 -33.50 -4.00
C THR A 92 -41.83 -34.26 -3.62
N ALA A 93 -41.69 -35.35 -2.86
CA ALA A 93 -42.78 -36.27 -2.56
C ALA A 93 -43.71 -35.71 -1.48
N GLN A 94 -44.84 -35.14 -1.89
CA GLN A 94 -45.92 -34.76 -0.98
C GLN A 94 -46.97 -35.87 -0.85
N VAL A 95 -47.29 -36.25 0.39
CA VAL A 95 -48.36 -37.22 0.67
C VAL A 95 -49.63 -36.48 1.00
N HIS A 96 -50.61 -36.59 0.10
CA HIS A 96 -51.94 -36.04 0.33
C HIS A 96 -52.79 -37.06 1.11
N SER A 97 -53.25 -36.67 2.29
CA SER A 97 -54.19 -37.42 3.12
C SER A 97 -55.45 -36.60 3.36
N SER A 98 -56.61 -37.21 3.18
CA SER A 98 -57.91 -36.65 3.60
C SER A 98 -58.35 -37.17 4.97
N GLN A 99 -57.51 -37.96 5.64
CA GLN A 99 -57.80 -38.52 6.97
C GLN A 99 -57.38 -37.53 8.06
N GLN A 100 -58.19 -37.41 9.11
CA GLN A 100 -57.94 -36.55 10.29
C GLN A 100 -57.51 -37.36 11.52
N ASP A 101 -57.24 -38.66 11.33
CA ASP A 101 -56.76 -39.58 12.36
C ASP A 101 -55.22 -39.51 12.54
N GLU A 102 -54.68 -40.38 13.39
CA GLU A 102 -53.25 -40.46 13.66
C GLU A 102 -52.40 -40.74 12.41
N ILE A 103 -52.98 -41.44 11.42
CA ILE A 103 -52.30 -41.69 10.14
C ILE A 103 -52.27 -40.41 9.31
N GLY A 104 -53.35 -39.63 9.29
CA GLY A 104 -53.37 -38.29 8.72
C GLY A 104 -52.30 -37.38 9.29
N GLN A 105 -52.20 -37.30 10.62
CA GLN A 105 -51.18 -36.52 11.32
C GLN A 105 -49.75 -37.00 11.02
N LEU A 106 -49.54 -38.33 10.89
CA LEU A 106 -48.25 -38.88 10.47
C LEU A 106 -47.86 -38.42 9.06
N MET A 107 -48.78 -38.40 8.10
CA MET A 107 -48.50 -37.92 6.74
C MET A 107 -48.15 -36.43 6.75
N GLU A 108 -48.87 -35.64 7.54
CA GLU A 108 -48.62 -34.21 7.68
C GLU A 108 -47.25 -33.93 8.32
N ALA A 109 -46.86 -34.71 9.34
CA ALA A 109 -45.53 -34.65 9.92
C ALA A 109 -44.42 -35.01 8.91
N ILE A 110 -44.62 -36.04 8.07
CA ILE A 110 -43.68 -36.39 6.98
C ILE A 110 -43.55 -35.23 5.99
N ASN A 111 -44.67 -34.61 5.57
CA ASN A 111 -44.64 -33.44 4.70
C ASN A 111 -43.92 -32.25 5.35
N GLY A 112 -44.14 -32.03 6.65
CA GLY A 112 -43.45 -31.00 7.43
C GLY A 112 -41.93 -31.20 7.45
N ILE A 113 -41.46 -32.43 7.65
CA ILE A 113 -40.03 -32.78 7.58
C ILE A 113 -39.49 -32.55 6.16
N SER A 114 -40.20 -33.00 5.13
CA SER A 114 -39.79 -32.80 3.74
C SER A 114 -39.65 -31.33 3.38
N ASN A 115 -40.64 -30.51 3.78
CA ASN A 115 -40.62 -29.06 3.54
C ASN A 115 -39.47 -28.38 4.31
N GLY A 116 -39.28 -28.71 5.59
CA GLY A 116 -38.19 -28.16 6.40
C GLY A 116 -36.81 -28.49 5.83
N LEU A 117 -36.58 -29.75 5.42
CA LEU A 117 -35.36 -30.15 4.74
C LEU A 117 -35.19 -29.46 3.39
N ALA A 118 -36.27 -29.28 2.61
CA ALA A 118 -36.22 -28.59 1.33
C ALA A 118 -35.80 -27.12 1.51
N THR A 119 -36.33 -26.42 2.51
CA THR A 119 -35.90 -25.06 2.86
C THR A 119 -34.42 -25.01 3.24
N VAL A 120 -33.96 -25.91 4.12
CA VAL A 120 -32.55 -25.95 4.52
C VAL A 120 -31.63 -26.21 3.32
N VAL A 121 -31.97 -27.19 2.47
CA VAL A 121 -31.19 -27.50 1.25
C VAL A 121 -31.19 -26.32 0.28
N HIS A 122 -32.31 -25.60 0.14
CA HIS A 122 -32.40 -24.41 -0.69
C HIS A 122 -31.50 -23.28 -0.18
N GLU A 123 -31.56 -22.96 1.11
CA GLU A 123 -30.69 -21.97 1.76
C GLU A 123 -29.20 -22.34 1.62
N VAL A 124 -28.85 -23.61 1.80
CA VAL A 124 -27.47 -24.08 1.62
C VAL A 124 -27.01 -23.91 0.17
N ARG A 125 -27.84 -24.30 -0.82
CA ARG A 125 -27.49 -24.10 -2.25
C ARG A 125 -27.26 -22.63 -2.56
N HIS A 126 -28.19 -21.76 -2.16
CA HIS A 126 -28.08 -20.33 -2.36
C HIS A 126 -26.82 -19.75 -1.68
N GLY A 127 -26.56 -20.12 -0.43
CA GLY A 127 -25.37 -19.70 0.31
C GLY A 127 -24.07 -20.15 -0.37
N THR A 128 -24.01 -21.38 -0.89
CA THR A 128 -22.82 -21.88 -1.61
C THR A 128 -22.57 -21.15 -2.94
N GLU A 129 -23.63 -20.78 -3.66
CA GLU A 129 -23.53 -19.97 -4.89
C GLU A 129 -22.99 -18.56 -4.58
N GLN A 130 -23.45 -17.96 -3.47
CA GLN A 130 -22.93 -16.68 -2.98
C GLN A 130 -21.46 -16.77 -2.58
N ILE A 131 -21.05 -17.81 -1.84
CA ILE A 131 -19.63 -18.02 -1.46
C ILE A 131 -18.77 -18.21 -2.70
N THR A 132 -19.25 -18.95 -3.70
CA THR A 132 -18.53 -19.18 -4.96
C THR A 132 -18.29 -17.86 -5.71
N THR A 133 -19.33 -17.03 -5.82
CA THR A 133 -19.24 -15.71 -6.45
C THR A 133 -18.28 -14.80 -5.69
N ALA A 134 -18.45 -14.66 -4.38
CA ALA A 134 -17.58 -13.83 -3.54
C ALA A 134 -16.12 -14.28 -3.56
N SER A 135 -15.86 -15.59 -3.56
CA SER A 135 -14.50 -16.13 -3.67
C SER A 135 -13.87 -15.82 -5.03
N SER A 136 -14.65 -15.83 -6.10
CA SER A 136 -14.19 -15.44 -7.43
C SER A 136 -13.87 -13.94 -7.51
N GLU A 137 -14.68 -13.10 -6.89
CA GLU A 137 -14.41 -11.65 -6.79
C GLU A 137 -13.14 -11.36 -6.00
N ILE A 138 -12.94 -12.05 -4.86
CA ILE A 138 -11.70 -11.96 -4.07
C ILE A 138 -10.49 -12.37 -4.92
N ALA A 139 -10.58 -13.46 -5.68
CA ALA A 139 -9.49 -13.90 -6.54
C ALA A 139 -9.13 -12.86 -7.61
N ILE A 140 -10.12 -12.23 -8.25
CA ILE A 140 -9.90 -11.15 -9.22
C ILE A 140 -9.27 -9.93 -8.53
N GLY A 141 -9.77 -9.55 -7.35
CA GLY A 141 -9.21 -8.45 -6.56
C GLY A 141 -7.76 -8.70 -6.14
N ASN A 142 -7.40 -9.94 -5.81
CA ASN A 142 -6.02 -10.32 -5.48
C ASN A 142 -5.09 -10.24 -6.69
N LEU A 143 -5.56 -10.58 -7.90
CA LEU A 143 -4.77 -10.42 -9.13
C LEU A 143 -4.48 -8.93 -9.41
N ASP A 144 -5.46 -8.05 -9.23
CA ASP A 144 -5.25 -6.60 -9.33
C ASP A 144 -4.25 -6.10 -8.27
N LEU A 145 -4.41 -6.54 -7.02
CA LEU A 145 -3.50 -6.18 -5.93
C LEU A 145 -2.08 -6.69 -6.20
N SER A 146 -1.91 -7.88 -6.76
CA SER A 146 -0.61 -8.43 -7.19
C SER A 146 0.06 -7.51 -8.21
N SER A 147 -0.67 -7.15 -9.28
CA SER A 147 -0.17 -6.28 -10.35
C SER A 147 0.27 -4.91 -9.80
N ARG A 148 -0.54 -4.32 -8.90
CA ARG A 148 -0.21 -3.05 -8.25
C ARG A 148 0.99 -3.16 -7.32
N THR A 149 1.14 -4.30 -6.62
CA THR A 149 2.28 -4.56 -5.74
C THR A 149 3.58 -4.71 -6.54
N GLU A 150 3.54 -5.40 -7.69
CA GLU A 150 4.68 -5.50 -8.61
C GLU A 150 5.06 -4.15 -9.20
N GLN A 151 4.08 -3.36 -9.66
CA GLN A 151 4.34 -2.01 -10.15
C GLN A 151 4.94 -1.12 -9.06
N GLN A 152 4.42 -1.20 -7.83
CA GLN A 152 4.95 -0.45 -6.69
C GLN A 152 6.39 -0.86 -6.38
N ALA A 153 6.73 -2.16 -6.43
CA ALA A 153 8.10 -2.63 -6.27
C ALA A 153 9.04 -2.03 -7.33
N GLY A 154 8.60 -1.98 -8.59
CA GLY A 154 9.33 -1.34 -9.69
C GLY A 154 9.58 0.15 -9.44
N SER A 155 8.54 0.91 -9.09
CA SER A 155 8.66 2.34 -8.78
C SER A 155 9.56 2.59 -7.56
N LEU A 156 9.53 1.70 -6.56
CA LEU A 156 10.37 1.81 -5.38
C LEU A 156 11.85 1.58 -5.71
N ALA A 157 12.16 0.63 -6.60
CA ALA A 157 13.52 0.39 -7.09
C ALA A 157 14.08 1.59 -7.87
N GLU A 158 13.28 2.20 -8.75
CA GLU A 158 13.66 3.43 -9.46
C GLU A 158 13.89 4.59 -8.48
N THR A 159 13.00 4.74 -7.49
CA THR A 159 13.13 5.78 -6.47
C THR A 159 14.39 5.58 -5.63
N ALA A 160 14.69 4.34 -5.23
CA ALA A 160 15.90 4.01 -4.47
C ALA A 160 17.18 4.36 -5.27
N SER A 161 17.21 4.01 -6.56
CA SER A 161 18.32 4.36 -7.46
C SER A 161 18.49 5.88 -7.60
N ALA A 162 17.40 6.61 -7.80
CA ALA A 162 17.43 8.07 -7.87
C ALA A 162 17.91 8.70 -6.56
N MET A 163 17.53 8.13 -5.41
CA MET A 163 18.00 8.58 -4.09
C MET A 163 19.49 8.31 -3.87
N GLU A 164 20.04 7.21 -4.39
CA GLU A 164 21.48 6.92 -4.35
C GLU A 164 22.28 7.94 -5.20
N GLN A 165 21.79 8.26 -6.39
CA GLN A 165 22.37 9.31 -7.23
C GLN A 165 22.30 10.69 -6.57
N LEU A 166 21.17 11.03 -5.95
CA LEU A 166 21.02 12.26 -5.18
C LEU A 166 21.98 12.32 -3.99
N THR A 167 22.13 11.21 -3.25
CA THR A 167 23.07 11.10 -2.13
C THR A 167 24.49 11.41 -2.59
N THR A 168 24.89 10.80 -3.70
CA THR A 168 26.22 11.00 -4.29
C THR A 168 26.43 12.45 -4.71
N THR A 169 25.43 13.07 -5.35
CA THR A 169 25.50 14.45 -5.82
C THR A 169 25.57 15.44 -4.65
N VAL A 170 24.80 15.22 -3.59
CA VAL A 170 24.82 16.07 -2.37
C VAL A 170 26.17 15.93 -1.65
N GLN A 171 26.73 14.73 -1.57
CA GLN A 171 28.07 14.52 -1.02
C GLN A 171 29.14 15.26 -1.84
N GLN A 172 29.09 15.14 -3.16
CA GLN A 172 30.00 15.84 -4.06
C GLN A 172 29.85 17.37 -3.92
N ASN A 173 28.64 17.89 -3.75
CA ASN A 173 28.42 19.32 -3.50
C ASN A 173 29.03 19.79 -2.17
N ALA A 174 28.93 18.99 -1.11
CA ALA A 174 29.56 19.30 0.17
C ALA A 174 31.10 19.33 0.05
N ASP A 175 31.68 18.38 -0.67
CA ASP A 175 33.12 18.31 -0.91
C ASP A 175 33.61 19.47 -1.80
N ASN A 176 32.88 19.79 -2.87
CA ASN A 176 33.14 20.94 -3.72
C ASN A 176 33.05 22.26 -2.95
N ALA A 177 32.07 22.41 -2.05
CA ALA A 177 31.96 23.58 -1.19
C ALA A 177 33.17 23.69 -0.26
N ASN A 178 33.61 22.59 0.37
CA ASN A 178 34.82 22.61 1.19
C ASN A 178 36.07 23.00 0.39
N GLN A 179 36.21 22.50 -0.85
CA GLN A 179 37.33 22.87 -1.73
C GLN A 179 37.25 24.36 -2.15
N ALA A 180 36.07 24.84 -2.53
CA ALA A 180 35.85 26.25 -2.88
C ALA A 180 36.18 27.18 -1.71
N ASN A 181 35.85 26.78 -0.48
CA ASN A 181 36.18 27.53 0.74
C ASN A 181 37.70 27.64 0.92
N GLN A 182 38.45 26.56 0.72
CA GLN A 182 39.92 26.59 0.81
C GLN A 182 40.54 27.47 -0.27
N LEU A 183 40.05 27.40 -1.51
CA LEU A 183 40.50 28.25 -2.60
C LEU A 183 40.21 29.73 -2.33
N ALA A 184 39.03 30.05 -1.80
CA ALA A 184 38.67 31.41 -1.41
C ALA A 184 39.60 31.93 -0.31
N LEU A 185 39.87 31.15 0.75
CA LEU A 185 40.82 31.53 1.80
C LEU A 185 42.23 31.77 1.24
N SER A 186 42.71 30.92 0.35
CA SER A 186 44.01 31.11 -0.31
C SER A 186 44.05 32.37 -1.18
N ALA A 187 42.97 32.65 -1.94
CA ALA A 187 42.88 33.87 -2.75
C ALA A 187 42.84 35.14 -1.87
N SER A 188 42.17 35.07 -0.72
CA SER A 188 42.14 36.14 0.27
C SER A 188 43.54 36.44 0.81
N ASP A 189 44.30 35.40 1.16
CA ASP A 189 45.69 35.54 1.64
C ASP A 189 46.60 36.20 0.59
N VAL A 190 46.51 35.76 -0.67
CA VAL A 190 47.27 36.37 -1.78
C VAL A 190 46.88 37.84 -1.99
N ALA A 191 45.58 38.17 -1.93
CA ALA A 191 45.13 39.55 -2.05
C ALA A 191 45.60 40.43 -0.88
N MET A 192 45.64 39.91 0.34
CA MET A 192 46.21 40.61 1.50
C MET A 192 47.71 40.87 1.33
N GLN A 193 48.49 39.87 0.88
CA GLN A 193 49.90 40.03 0.59
C GLN A 193 50.14 41.05 -0.54
N GLY A 194 49.30 41.03 -1.58
CA GLY A 194 49.30 42.03 -2.65
C GLY A 194 49.02 43.44 -2.15
N GLY A 195 48.05 43.60 -1.26
CA GLY A 195 47.76 44.86 -0.58
C GLY A 195 48.93 45.37 0.26
N GLN A 196 49.64 44.48 0.97
CA GLN A 196 50.85 44.84 1.72
C GLN A 196 51.97 45.32 0.79
N ALA A 197 52.25 44.60 -0.30
CA ALA A 197 53.26 45.01 -1.28
C ALA A 197 52.93 46.38 -1.90
N VAL A 198 51.66 46.63 -2.21
CA VAL A 198 51.19 47.94 -2.68
C VAL A 198 51.47 49.05 -1.65
N ASN A 199 51.20 48.80 -0.37
CA ASN A 199 51.50 49.76 0.70
C ASN A 199 53.00 50.09 0.80
N GLU A 200 53.87 49.09 0.62
CA GLU A 200 55.33 49.30 0.58
C GLU A 200 55.76 50.17 -0.62
N VAL A 201 55.12 49.98 -1.78
CA VAL A 201 55.36 50.80 -2.97
C VAL A 201 54.91 52.25 -2.73
N ILE A 202 53.75 52.47 -2.09
CA ILE A 202 53.28 53.84 -1.73
C ILE A 202 54.29 54.53 -0.81
N ALA A 203 54.79 53.84 0.22
CA ALA A 203 55.80 54.37 1.12
C ALA A 203 57.12 54.73 0.39
N THR A 204 57.53 53.89 -0.56
CA THR A 204 58.72 54.13 -1.39
C THR A 204 58.52 55.33 -2.31
N MET A 205 57.36 55.45 -2.97
CA MET A 205 57.03 56.61 -3.81
C MET A 205 56.99 57.92 -2.99
N GLY A 206 56.49 57.87 -1.76
CA GLY A 206 56.56 59.00 -0.82
C GLY A 206 57.99 59.42 -0.51
N SER A 207 58.87 58.45 -0.25
CA SER A 207 60.30 58.68 0.02
C SER A 207 61.05 59.24 -1.21
N ILE A 208 60.72 58.77 -2.42
CA ILE A 208 61.25 59.31 -3.68
C ILE A 208 60.77 60.74 -3.88
N LYS A 209 59.48 61.04 -3.65
CA LYS A 209 58.93 62.39 -3.75
C LYS A 209 59.63 63.37 -2.80
N GLU A 210 59.89 62.95 -1.56
CA GLU A 210 60.65 63.75 -0.59
C GLU A 210 62.10 63.97 -1.04
N SER A 211 62.78 62.92 -1.50
CA SER A 211 64.17 62.99 -1.98
C SER A 211 64.30 63.91 -3.19
N SER A 212 63.38 63.82 -4.15
CA SER A 212 63.34 64.69 -5.33
C SER A 212 63.14 66.16 -4.95
N ARG A 213 62.29 66.48 -3.95
CA ARG A 213 62.14 67.85 -3.44
C ARG A 213 63.45 68.40 -2.88
N LYS A 214 64.17 67.61 -2.07
CA LYS A 214 65.49 67.99 -1.54
C LYS A 214 66.50 68.27 -2.67
N ILE A 215 66.46 67.49 -3.75
CA ILE A 215 67.31 67.76 -4.93
C ILE A 215 66.95 69.10 -5.57
N VAL A 216 65.66 69.41 -5.75
CA VAL A 216 65.23 70.71 -6.31
C VAL A 216 65.72 71.88 -5.46
N ASP A 217 65.69 71.75 -4.13
CA ASP A 217 66.21 72.76 -3.21
C ASP A 217 67.73 72.95 -3.38
N ILE A 218 68.49 71.86 -3.45
CA ILE A 218 69.96 71.90 -3.68
C ILE A 218 70.29 72.53 -5.03
N ILE A 219 69.57 72.16 -6.09
CA ILE A 219 69.77 72.71 -7.43
C ILE A 219 69.45 74.22 -7.47
N SER A 220 68.46 74.66 -6.70
CA SER A 220 68.14 76.10 -6.56
C SER A 220 69.25 76.88 -5.85
N VAL A 221 69.96 76.25 -4.90
CA VAL A 221 71.18 76.82 -4.29
C VAL A 221 72.33 76.87 -5.30
N ILE A 222 72.54 75.81 -6.10
CA ILE A 222 73.59 75.78 -7.14
C ILE A 222 73.36 76.86 -8.19
N ASP A 223 72.12 77.04 -8.66
CA ASP A 223 71.75 78.12 -9.59
C ASP A 223 72.04 79.51 -8.99
N SER A 224 71.73 79.70 -7.70
CA SER A 224 72.06 80.93 -6.97
C SER A 224 73.58 81.16 -6.88
N ILE A 225 74.38 80.12 -6.64
CA ILE A 225 75.86 80.19 -6.63
C ILE A 225 76.40 80.52 -8.02
N ALA A 226 75.85 79.90 -9.07
CA ALA A 226 76.22 80.17 -10.46
C ALA A 226 75.93 81.64 -10.82
N PHE A 227 74.77 82.16 -10.43
CA PHE A 227 74.43 83.56 -10.61
C PHE A 227 75.39 84.50 -9.86
N GLN A 228 75.66 84.23 -8.57
CA GLN A 228 76.62 85.00 -7.79
C GLN A 228 78.03 84.98 -8.40
N THR A 229 78.49 83.82 -8.88
CA THR A 229 79.79 83.65 -9.55
C THR A 229 79.85 84.43 -10.87
N ASN A 230 78.76 84.44 -11.64
CA ASN A 230 78.65 85.24 -12.86
C ASN A 230 78.76 86.75 -12.57
N ILE A 231 78.14 87.24 -11.48
CA ILE A 231 78.28 88.64 -11.05
C ILE A 231 79.70 88.94 -10.56
N LEU A 232 80.31 88.05 -9.76
CA LEU A 232 81.71 88.21 -9.32
C LEU A 232 82.67 88.27 -10.51
N ALA A 233 82.50 87.37 -11.49
CA ALA A 233 83.33 87.31 -12.69
C ALA A 233 83.15 88.55 -13.56
N LEU A 234 81.93 89.08 -13.68
CA LEU A 234 81.67 90.36 -14.34
C LEU A 234 82.41 91.51 -13.64
N ASN A 235 82.31 91.60 -12.30
CA ASN A 235 83.00 92.63 -11.52
C ASN A 235 84.53 92.52 -11.68
N ALA A 236 85.07 91.30 -11.67
CA ALA A 236 86.50 91.06 -11.90
C ALA A 236 86.94 91.44 -13.31
N ALA A 237 86.13 91.16 -14.34
CA ALA A 237 86.41 91.58 -15.72
C ALA A 237 86.42 93.10 -15.87
N VAL A 238 85.52 93.81 -15.17
CA VAL A 238 85.48 95.28 -15.14
C VAL A 238 86.73 95.85 -14.47
N GLU A 239 87.14 95.30 -13.32
CA GLU A 239 88.35 95.78 -12.61
C GLU A 239 89.64 95.45 -13.39
N ALA A 240 89.68 94.30 -14.08
CA ALA A 240 90.78 93.93 -14.97
C ALA A 240 90.88 94.88 -16.18
N ALA A 241 89.75 95.31 -16.76
CA ALA A 241 89.73 96.33 -17.81
C ALA A 241 90.22 97.70 -17.29
N ARG A 242 89.95 98.01 -16.02
CA ARG A 242 90.39 99.25 -15.34
C ARG A 242 91.90 99.29 -15.10
N ALA A 243 92.54 98.14 -14.91
CA ALA A 243 93.99 97.99 -14.72
C ALA A 243 94.81 98.03 -16.04
N GLY A 244 94.17 98.19 -17.20
CA GLY A 244 94.84 98.34 -18.50
C GLY A 244 95.68 97.11 -18.90
N GLU A 245 96.88 97.34 -19.46
CA GLU A 245 97.75 96.25 -19.95
C GLU A 245 98.16 95.25 -18.86
N GLN A 246 98.23 95.66 -17.58
CA GLN A 246 98.57 94.79 -16.46
C GLN A 246 97.43 93.83 -16.06
N GLY A 247 96.19 94.14 -16.45
CA GLY A 247 94.99 93.36 -16.13
C GLY A 247 94.60 92.33 -17.19
N ARG A 248 95.28 92.28 -18.35
CA ARG A 248 94.92 91.41 -19.49
C ARG A 248 94.77 89.93 -19.13
N GLY A 249 95.70 89.38 -18.34
CA GLY A 249 95.65 87.99 -17.87
C GLY A 249 94.43 87.73 -16.98
N PHE A 250 94.11 88.67 -16.08
CA PHE A 250 92.94 88.58 -15.20
C PHE A 250 91.62 88.72 -15.96
N ALA A 251 91.56 89.54 -17.01
CA ALA A 251 90.36 89.69 -17.84
C ALA A 251 89.99 88.39 -18.56
N VAL A 252 90.98 87.63 -19.05
CA VAL A 252 90.76 86.32 -19.69
C VAL A 252 90.21 85.32 -18.67
N VAL A 253 90.83 85.23 -17.48
CA VAL A 253 90.35 84.33 -16.42
C VAL A 253 88.93 84.72 -15.99
N ALA A 254 88.63 86.01 -15.83
CA ALA A 254 87.29 86.49 -15.48
C ALA A 254 86.24 86.13 -16.55
N SER A 255 86.59 86.21 -17.85
CA SER A 255 85.71 85.77 -18.93
C SER A 255 85.46 84.26 -18.91
N GLU A 256 86.49 83.45 -18.64
CA GLU A 256 86.37 81.99 -18.55
C GLU A 256 85.51 81.56 -17.35
N VAL A 257 85.72 82.18 -16.17
CA VAL A 257 84.90 81.95 -14.97
C VAL A 257 83.45 82.33 -15.23
N ARG A 258 83.21 83.44 -15.94
CA ARG A 258 81.86 83.87 -16.33
C ARG A 258 81.19 82.85 -17.27
N GLY A 259 81.92 82.37 -18.28
CA GLY A 259 81.44 81.32 -19.18
C GLY A 259 81.09 80.02 -18.44
N LEU A 260 81.91 79.62 -17.46
CA LEU A 260 81.65 78.45 -16.61
C LEU A 260 80.43 78.65 -15.71
N ALA A 261 80.25 79.84 -15.14
CA ALA A 261 79.10 80.18 -14.32
C ALA A 261 77.79 80.14 -15.13
N GLN A 262 77.78 80.68 -16.35
CA GLN A 262 76.62 80.60 -17.24
C GLN A 262 76.29 79.17 -17.65
N ARG A 263 77.31 78.35 -17.99
CA ARG A 263 77.12 76.91 -18.27
C ARG A 263 76.55 76.16 -17.06
N SER A 264 76.99 76.50 -15.84
CA SER A 264 76.49 75.90 -14.60
C SER A 264 75.04 76.25 -14.34
N ALA A 265 74.63 77.50 -14.60
CA ALA A 265 73.22 77.93 -14.48
C ALA A 265 72.32 77.21 -15.49
N THR A 266 72.76 77.08 -16.75
CA THR A 266 72.01 76.31 -17.77
C THR A 266 71.86 74.84 -17.35
N ALA A 267 72.93 74.19 -16.91
CA ALA A 267 72.88 72.81 -16.43
C ALA A 267 71.99 72.64 -15.19
N ALA A 268 72.02 73.60 -14.25
CA ALA A 268 71.13 73.60 -13.10
C ALA A 268 69.65 73.72 -13.51
N GLY A 269 69.34 74.57 -14.50
CA GLY A 269 68.00 74.67 -15.09
C GLY A 269 67.52 73.37 -15.72
N GLU A 270 68.36 72.70 -16.52
CA GLU A 270 68.05 71.41 -17.14
C GLU A 270 67.79 70.31 -16.09
N ILE A 271 68.62 70.24 -15.05
CA ILE A 271 68.43 69.28 -13.94
C ILE A 271 67.11 69.59 -13.21
N LYS A 272 66.81 70.86 -12.93
CA LYS A 272 65.57 71.26 -12.26
C LYS A 272 64.33 70.80 -13.05
N GLN A 273 64.36 70.95 -14.37
CA GLN A 273 63.29 70.46 -15.24
C GLN A 273 63.16 68.94 -15.19
N LEU A 274 64.25 68.19 -15.33
CA LEU A 274 64.23 66.72 -15.28
C LEU A 274 63.72 66.17 -13.94
N ILE A 275 64.08 66.81 -12.83
CA ILE A 275 63.59 66.44 -11.50
C ILE A 275 62.11 66.80 -11.35
N GLY A 276 61.67 67.95 -11.88
CA GLY A 276 60.26 68.33 -11.95
C GLY A 276 59.42 67.26 -12.67
N ASP A 277 59.83 66.88 -13.87
CA ASP A 277 59.18 65.81 -14.65
C ASP A 277 59.14 64.47 -13.88
N SER A 278 60.18 64.18 -13.11
CA SER A 278 60.27 62.97 -12.28
C SER A 278 59.30 63.03 -11.10
N VAL A 279 59.13 64.18 -10.44
CA VAL A 279 58.15 64.38 -9.36
C VAL A 279 56.73 64.17 -9.88
N ASP A 280 56.40 64.74 -11.04
CA ASP A 280 55.07 64.60 -11.65
C ASP A 280 54.75 63.13 -11.99
N LYS A 281 55.74 62.40 -12.53
CA LYS A 281 55.62 60.95 -12.81
C LYS A 281 55.44 60.13 -11.53
N VAL A 282 56.17 60.44 -10.46
CA VAL A 282 56.02 59.77 -9.16
C VAL A 282 54.65 60.04 -8.56
N GLU A 283 54.12 61.25 -8.70
CA GLU A 283 52.78 61.61 -8.22
C GLU A 283 51.66 60.92 -9.02
N ALA A 284 51.82 60.81 -10.35
CA ALA A 284 50.92 60.01 -11.17
C ALA A 284 50.99 58.52 -10.79
N GLY A 285 52.20 57.97 -10.60
CA GLY A 285 52.40 56.59 -10.16
C GLY A 285 51.80 56.31 -8.78
N SER A 286 51.97 57.23 -7.83
CA SER A 286 51.40 57.11 -6.47
C SER A 286 49.88 56.97 -6.51
N ARG A 287 49.19 57.76 -7.34
CA ARG A 287 47.73 57.68 -7.50
C ARG A 287 47.28 56.34 -8.08
N LEU A 288 47.98 55.82 -9.09
CA LEU A 288 47.66 54.52 -9.68
C LEU A 288 47.86 53.37 -8.68
N VAL A 289 48.91 53.44 -7.86
CA VAL A 289 49.20 52.43 -6.85
C VAL A 289 48.20 52.50 -5.68
N GLU A 290 47.77 53.70 -5.28
CA GLU A 290 46.72 53.88 -4.27
C GLU A 290 45.38 53.27 -4.72
N GLN A 291 44.99 53.50 -5.98
CA GLN A 291 43.83 52.87 -6.59
C GLN A 291 43.96 51.33 -6.67
N ALA A 292 45.15 50.81 -6.98
CA ALA A 292 45.42 49.38 -6.93
C ALA A 292 45.25 48.82 -5.50
N GLY A 293 45.63 49.59 -4.47
CA GLY A 293 45.45 49.22 -3.06
C GLY A 293 43.99 49.22 -2.60
N GLU A 294 43.17 50.14 -3.11
CA GLU A 294 41.71 50.08 -2.94
C GLU A 294 41.12 48.84 -3.61
N THR A 295 41.52 48.55 -4.85
CA THR A 295 41.04 47.37 -5.59
C THR A 295 41.37 46.07 -4.85
N MET A 296 42.56 45.96 -4.24
CA MET A 296 42.92 44.78 -3.43
C MET A 296 42.02 44.62 -2.18
N ARG A 297 41.63 45.73 -1.53
CA ARG A 297 40.69 45.69 -0.40
C ARG A 297 39.31 45.21 -0.83
N ASP A 298 38.83 45.67 -1.99
CA ASP A 298 37.55 45.23 -2.55
C ASP A 298 37.55 43.75 -2.94
N VAL A 299 38.68 43.24 -3.45
CA VAL A 299 38.88 41.81 -3.72
C VAL A 299 38.78 41.00 -2.42
N VAL A 300 39.47 41.40 -1.34
CA VAL A 300 39.40 40.71 -0.04
C VAL A 300 37.97 40.68 0.49
N ALA A 301 37.24 41.81 0.41
CA ALA A 301 35.84 41.88 0.82
C ALA A 301 34.94 40.96 -0.02
N SER A 302 35.14 40.91 -1.34
CA SER A 302 34.38 40.05 -2.24
C SER A 302 34.64 38.57 -1.99
N VAL A 303 35.90 38.19 -1.76
CA VAL A 303 36.29 36.81 -1.43
C VAL A 303 35.68 36.37 -0.09
N LYS A 304 35.57 37.28 0.88
CA LYS A 304 34.86 37.02 2.14
C LYS A 304 33.39 36.66 1.90
N ASN A 305 32.68 37.43 1.08
CA ASN A 305 31.28 37.12 0.73
C ASN A 305 31.16 35.73 0.04
N VAL A 306 32.10 35.37 -0.83
CA VAL A 306 32.15 34.03 -1.44
C VAL A 306 32.32 32.94 -0.38
N THR A 307 33.20 33.16 0.60
CA THR A 307 33.45 32.23 1.71
C THR A 307 32.17 32.00 2.53
N ASP A 308 31.42 33.06 2.82
CA ASP A 308 30.15 32.99 3.55
C ASP A 308 29.10 32.16 2.79
N ILE A 309 28.91 32.44 1.48
CA ILE A 309 27.97 31.68 0.62
C ILE A 309 28.35 30.20 0.55
N VAL A 310 29.64 29.90 0.40
CA VAL A 310 30.12 28.52 0.37
C VAL A 310 29.89 27.81 1.71
N GLY A 311 30.02 28.53 2.83
CA GLY A 311 29.64 28.05 4.16
C GLY A 311 28.17 27.66 4.25
N GLU A 312 27.28 28.49 3.72
CA GLU A 312 25.83 28.20 3.64
C GLU A 312 25.54 26.96 2.76
N ILE A 313 26.19 26.83 1.60
CA ILE A 313 26.04 25.65 0.73
C ILE A 313 26.47 24.37 1.45
N SER A 314 27.58 24.42 2.19
CA SER A 314 28.09 23.30 2.99
C SER A 314 27.09 22.90 4.10
N ALA A 315 26.49 23.89 4.77
CA ALA A 315 25.45 23.65 5.77
C ALA A 315 24.17 23.04 5.16
N ALA A 316 23.68 23.61 4.07
CA ALA A 316 22.50 23.12 3.36
C ALA A 316 22.72 21.70 2.82
N SER A 317 23.91 21.38 2.30
CA SER A 317 24.26 20.05 1.81
C SER A 317 24.28 19.01 2.93
N ARG A 318 24.75 19.37 4.14
CA ARG A 318 24.66 18.50 5.32
C ARG A 318 23.21 18.23 5.74
N GLU A 319 22.37 19.26 5.73
CA GLU A 319 20.94 19.10 6.03
C GLU A 319 20.23 18.21 5.00
N GLN A 320 20.49 18.43 3.70
CA GLN A 320 20.00 17.59 2.62
C GLN A 320 20.42 16.13 2.79
N SER A 321 21.68 15.86 3.14
CA SER A 321 22.19 14.51 3.39
C SER A 321 21.41 13.82 4.53
N SER A 322 21.13 14.54 5.63
CA SER A 322 20.28 14.02 6.71
C SER A 322 18.84 13.77 6.25
N GLY A 323 18.26 14.67 5.45
CA GLY A 323 16.92 14.51 4.89
C GLY A 323 16.81 13.28 3.97
N ILE A 324 17.81 13.09 3.11
CA ILE A 324 17.95 11.93 2.23
C ILE A 324 18.03 10.63 3.03
N SER A 325 18.79 10.60 4.15
CA SER A 325 18.86 9.42 5.03
C SER A 325 17.48 9.03 5.58
N ASN A 326 16.68 10.01 6.00
CA ASN A 326 15.31 9.77 6.47
C ASN A 326 14.40 9.24 5.36
N VAL A 327 14.50 9.78 4.14
CA VAL A 327 13.75 9.28 2.98
C VAL A 327 14.15 7.85 2.65
N ASN A 328 15.46 7.53 2.71
CA ASN A 328 15.95 6.17 2.46
C ASN A 328 15.35 5.17 3.46
N ARG A 329 15.27 5.53 4.75
CA ARG A 329 14.61 4.70 5.77
C ARG A 329 13.13 4.47 5.47
N SER A 330 12.42 5.49 4.97
CA SER A 330 11.02 5.36 4.55
C SER A 330 10.86 4.44 3.35
N ILE A 331 11.78 4.51 2.39
CA ILE A 331 11.82 3.61 1.22
C ILE A 331 12.00 2.15 1.67
N THR A 332 12.93 1.88 2.60
CA THR A 332 13.10 0.53 3.18
C THR A 332 11.83 0.02 3.87
N HIS A 333 11.13 0.88 4.60
CA HIS A 333 9.86 0.50 5.23
C HIS A 333 8.76 0.22 4.20
N MET A 334 8.68 1.03 3.13
CA MET A 334 7.77 0.77 2.01
C MET A 334 8.10 -0.55 1.32
N ASP A 335 9.37 -0.89 1.13
CA ASP A 335 9.79 -2.16 0.53
C ASP A 335 9.32 -3.35 1.37
N GLN A 336 9.52 -3.27 2.68
CA GLN A 336 9.05 -4.30 3.62
C GLN A 336 7.51 -4.46 3.55
N THR A 337 6.77 -3.35 3.43
CA THR A 337 5.30 -3.38 3.31
C THR A 337 4.87 -3.96 1.96
N THR A 338 5.57 -3.62 0.88
CA THR A 338 5.34 -4.18 -0.46
C THR A 338 5.55 -5.70 -0.46
N GLN A 339 6.63 -6.19 0.16
CA GLN A 339 6.88 -7.64 0.31
C GLN A 339 5.80 -8.32 1.16
N GLN A 340 5.37 -7.67 2.25
CA GLN A 340 4.28 -8.19 3.08
C GLN A 340 2.96 -8.25 2.31
N ASN A 341 2.66 -7.25 1.48
CA ASN A 341 1.49 -7.25 0.60
C ASN A 341 1.55 -8.41 -0.41
N ALA A 342 2.71 -8.68 -1.01
CA ALA A 342 2.87 -9.82 -1.91
C ALA A 342 2.56 -11.15 -1.20
N ALA A 343 3.08 -11.34 0.03
CA ALA A 343 2.77 -12.52 0.84
C ALA A 343 1.27 -12.61 1.20
N LEU A 344 0.64 -11.48 1.54
CA LEU A 344 -0.79 -11.40 1.84
C LEU A 344 -1.65 -11.74 0.61
N VAL A 345 -1.24 -11.31 -0.59
CA VAL A 345 -1.91 -11.64 -1.85
C VAL A 345 -1.88 -13.15 -2.10
N GLU A 346 -0.74 -13.80 -1.93
CA GLU A 346 -0.64 -15.26 -2.05
C GLU A 346 -1.53 -15.99 -1.03
N GLN A 347 -1.50 -15.56 0.23
CA GLN A 347 -2.33 -16.13 1.29
C GLN A 347 -3.83 -15.94 1.01
N ALA A 348 -4.23 -14.75 0.57
CA ALA A 348 -5.61 -14.45 0.26
C ALA A 348 -6.11 -15.22 -0.98
N ALA A 349 -5.24 -15.41 -1.99
CA ALA A 349 -5.57 -16.22 -3.17
C ALA A 349 -5.78 -17.69 -2.79
N ALA A 350 -4.90 -18.25 -1.94
CA ALA A 350 -5.07 -19.61 -1.41
C ALA A 350 -6.36 -19.76 -0.57
N ALA A 351 -6.67 -18.77 0.27
CA ALA A 351 -7.90 -18.77 1.07
C ALA A 351 -9.16 -18.70 0.20
N ALA A 352 -9.18 -17.83 -0.82
CA ALA A 352 -10.29 -17.71 -1.77
C ALA A 352 -10.51 -19.02 -2.56
N GLN A 353 -9.43 -19.66 -3.01
CA GLN A 353 -9.52 -20.96 -3.66
C GLN A 353 -10.07 -22.04 -2.72
N SER A 354 -9.61 -22.08 -1.47
CA SER A 354 -10.12 -23.03 -0.47
C SER A 354 -11.61 -22.82 -0.16
N LEU A 355 -12.08 -21.57 -0.10
CA LEU A 355 -13.51 -21.26 0.08
C LEU A 355 -14.35 -21.72 -1.10
N LYS A 356 -13.86 -21.49 -2.32
CA LYS A 356 -14.49 -21.97 -3.55
C LYS A 356 -14.61 -23.50 -3.57
N ASP A 357 -13.53 -24.21 -3.25
CA ASP A 357 -13.53 -25.68 -3.19
C ASP A 357 -14.50 -26.20 -2.11
N GLN A 358 -14.57 -25.53 -0.96
CA GLN A 358 -15.50 -25.90 0.11
C GLN A 358 -16.97 -25.63 -0.26
N ALA A 359 -17.24 -24.53 -0.95
CA ALA A 359 -18.57 -24.22 -1.47
C ALA A 359 -19.01 -25.25 -2.52
N GLN A 360 -18.10 -25.67 -3.41
CA GLN A 360 -18.37 -26.72 -4.39
C GLN A 360 -18.67 -28.07 -3.71
N LYS A 361 -17.89 -28.48 -2.72
CA LYS A 361 -18.16 -29.71 -1.95
C LYS A 361 -19.52 -29.68 -1.26
N LEU A 362 -19.91 -28.53 -0.68
CA LEU A 362 -21.22 -28.36 -0.07
C LEU A 362 -22.33 -28.44 -1.12
N ALA A 363 -22.16 -27.78 -2.26
CA ALA A 363 -23.11 -27.83 -3.39
C ALA A 363 -23.29 -29.27 -3.90
N GLU A 364 -22.19 -30.02 -4.07
CA GLU A 364 -22.22 -31.43 -4.45
C GLU A 364 -22.95 -32.29 -3.40
N ALA A 365 -22.65 -32.10 -2.11
CA ALA A 365 -23.31 -32.85 -1.03
C ALA A 365 -24.83 -32.64 -1.02
N VAL A 366 -25.29 -31.40 -1.22
CA VAL A 366 -26.73 -31.09 -1.26
C VAL A 366 -27.39 -31.37 -2.61
N SER A 367 -26.62 -31.55 -3.68
CA SER A 367 -27.14 -31.88 -5.02
C SER A 367 -27.84 -33.24 -5.08
N THR A 368 -27.54 -34.14 -4.13
CA THR A 368 -28.22 -35.43 -3.97
C THR A 368 -29.70 -35.26 -3.64
N PHE A 369 -30.08 -34.14 -3.01
CA PHE A 369 -31.46 -33.86 -2.64
C PHE A 369 -32.24 -33.25 -3.82
N LYS A 370 -33.36 -33.87 -4.20
CA LYS A 370 -34.28 -33.35 -5.21
C LYS A 370 -35.24 -32.38 -4.56
N LEU A 371 -35.14 -31.11 -4.94
CA LEU A 371 -36.03 -30.06 -4.47
C LEU A 371 -37.29 -29.98 -5.34
N PRO A 372 -38.45 -29.62 -4.77
CA PRO A 372 -39.62 -29.28 -5.55
C PRO A 372 -39.30 -28.09 -6.47
N PRO A 373 -39.87 -28.05 -7.69
CA PRO A 373 -39.68 -26.91 -8.57
C PRO A 373 -40.12 -25.64 -7.85
N SER A 374 -39.25 -24.63 -7.86
CA SER A 374 -39.53 -23.31 -7.29
C SER A 374 -40.82 -22.78 -7.89
N ARG A 375 -41.87 -22.69 -7.07
CA ARG A 375 -43.09 -21.93 -7.40
C ARG A 375 -42.70 -20.46 -7.35
N ASN A 376 -42.29 -19.92 -8.49
CA ASN A 376 -42.28 -18.48 -8.71
C ASN A 376 -43.71 -17.95 -8.81
#